data_AF-A0AAD5RES6-F1
#
_entry.id   AF-A0AAD5RES6-F1
#
_cell.length_a   1.000
_cell.length_b   1.000
_cell.length_c   1.000
_cell.angle_alpha   90.00
_cell.angle_beta   90.00
_cell.angle_gamma   90.00
#
_symmetry.space_group_name_H-M   'P 1'
#
loop_
_entity.id
_entity.type
_entity.pdbx_description
1 polymer ?
#
loop_
_entity_poly.entity_id
_entity_poly.type
_entity_poly.pdbx_seq_one_letter_code
_entity_poly.pdbx_strand_id
1 'polypeptide(L)'
;MIPNEEGTVRFLKQLHNMEKELKNRLVQSAHVLPSEIMGIGCYSALGRTGGVQPLSLGPRCERVGTAVHEIGHALGFFHTHSRHDRDSFIAVHPDNFQDGWLSQFTKISEGVNYNYQLTYDYGSVMHYGALRLASICPSSDIIEGS
;
A
#
# COMPACT_ATOMS: atom_id res chain seq x y z
N MET A 1 -21.96 16.78 1.31
CA MET A 1 -22.99 15.86 0.77
C MET A 1 -23.24 14.83 1.86
N ILE A 2 -24.42 14.84 2.49
CA ILE A 2 -24.77 13.83 3.52
C ILE A 2 -25.21 12.58 2.75
N PRO A 3 -24.63 11.39 3.01
CA PRO A 3 -25.04 10.17 2.33
C PRO A 3 -26.52 9.88 2.60
N ASN A 4 -27.25 9.44 1.58
CA ASN A 4 -28.60 8.91 1.78
C ASN A 4 -28.55 7.59 2.58
N GLU A 5 -29.70 7.14 3.08
CA GLU A 5 -29.79 5.96 3.95
C GLU A 5 -29.23 4.70 3.26
N GLU A 6 -29.50 4.53 1.96
CA GLU A 6 -28.92 3.45 1.15
C GLU A 6 -27.39 3.52 1.03
N GLY A 7 -26.84 4.72 0.84
CA GLY A 7 -25.41 4.98 0.80
C GLY A 7 -24.73 4.67 2.14
N THR A 8 -25.41 5.01 3.24
CA THR A 8 -24.95 4.70 4.61
C THR A 8 -24.95 3.20 4.85
N VAL A 9 -26.02 2.48 4.48
CA VAL A 9 -26.10 1.02 4.61
C VAL A 9 -25.05 0.32 3.74
N ARG A 10 -24.79 0.81 2.52
CA ARG A 10 -23.73 0.28 1.64
C ARG A 10 -22.35 0.49 2.27
N PHE A 11 -22.08 1.68 2.79
CA PHE A 11 -20.83 2.01 3.47
C PHE A 11 -20.61 1.15 4.72
N LEU A 12 -21.63 0.95 5.55
CA LEU A 12 -21.54 0.09 6.74
C LEU A 12 -21.31 -1.38 6.36
N LYS A 13 -21.96 -1.89 5.30
CA LYS A 13 -21.68 -3.24 4.79
C LYS A 13 -20.26 -3.36 4.25
N GLN A 14 -19.74 -2.32 3.59
CA GLN A 14 -18.34 -2.28 3.13
C GLN A 14 -17.38 -2.30 4.31
N LEU A 15 -17.58 -1.44 5.32
CA LEU A 15 -16.77 -1.41 6.53
C LEU A 15 -16.79 -2.77 7.25
N HIS A 16 -17.96 -3.40 7.37
CA HIS A 16 -18.09 -4.73 7.98
C HIS A 16 -17.35 -5.82 7.19
N ASN A 17 -17.41 -5.78 5.86
CA ASN A 17 -16.70 -6.73 5.01
C ASN A 17 -15.18 -6.50 5.07
N MET A 18 -14.75 -5.24 5.02
CA MET A 18 -13.34 -4.87 5.22
C MET A 18 -12.86 -5.28 6.60
N GLU A 19 -13.65 -5.09 7.65
CA GLU A 19 -13.32 -5.48 9.01
C GLU A 19 -13.21 -7.01 9.15
N LYS A 20 -14.13 -7.77 8.54
CA LYS A 20 -14.05 -9.24 8.51
C LYS A 20 -12.80 -9.73 7.79
N GLU A 21 -12.46 -9.11 6.67
CA GLU A 21 -11.29 -9.49 5.90
C GLU A 21 -10.00 -9.08 6.59
N LEU A 22 -9.96 -7.88 7.19
CA LEU A 22 -8.91 -7.44 8.10
C LEU A 22 -8.75 -8.43 9.25
N LYS A 23 -9.81 -8.85 9.93
CA LYS A 23 -9.74 -9.84 11.03
C LYS A 23 -9.15 -11.18 10.58
N ASN A 24 -9.49 -11.65 9.37
CA ASN A 24 -8.90 -12.86 8.81
C ASN A 24 -7.41 -12.68 8.47
N ARG A 25 -6.97 -11.46 8.18
CA ARG A 25 -5.57 -11.10 7.84
C ARG A 25 -4.74 -10.71 9.06
N LEU A 26 -5.36 -10.23 10.14
CA LEU A 26 -4.75 -9.71 11.37
C LEU A 26 -4.19 -10.79 12.30
N VAL A 27 -4.40 -12.08 12.02
CA VAL A 27 -3.73 -13.18 12.76
C VAL A 27 -2.27 -13.29 12.28
N GLN A 28 -1.51 -12.22 12.47
CA GLN A 28 -0.16 -12.05 11.97
C GLN A 28 0.74 -11.63 13.14
N SER A 29 1.68 -12.50 13.48
CA SER A 29 2.87 -12.11 14.24
C SER A 29 3.90 -11.55 13.26
N ALA A 30 3.79 -10.26 12.94
CA ALA A 30 4.87 -9.52 12.29
C ALA A 30 5.97 -9.30 13.34
N HIS A 31 7.19 -9.75 13.06
CA HIS A 31 8.33 -9.52 13.93
C HIS A 31 9.21 -8.45 13.31
N VAL A 32 9.33 -7.33 14.02
CA VAL A 32 10.29 -6.27 13.66
C VAL A 32 11.67 -6.81 13.99
N LEU A 33 12.51 -6.97 12.98
CA LEU A 33 13.87 -7.47 13.20
C LEU A 33 14.75 -6.34 13.79
N PRO A 34 15.63 -6.64 14.76
CA PRO A 34 16.61 -5.67 15.27
C PRO A 34 17.48 -5.10 14.16
N SER A 35 17.93 -3.84 14.33
CA SER A 35 18.74 -3.09 13.37
C SER A 35 20.06 -3.75 12.97
N GLU A 36 20.56 -4.72 13.76
CA GLU A 36 21.78 -5.47 13.45
C GLU A 36 21.60 -6.63 12.45
N ILE A 37 20.35 -7.09 12.21
CA ILE A 37 19.99 -8.17 11.24
C ILE A 37 19.40 -7.58 9.94
N MET A 38 19.45 -6.27 9.84
CA MET A 38 18.51 -5.53 9.03
C MET A 38 19.04 -5.40 7.60
N GLY A 39 18.26 -5.94 6.66
CA GLY A 39 18.47 -5.66 5.24
C GLY A 39 18.43 -4.16 4.98
N ILE A 40 19.11 -3.71 3.92
CA ILE A 40 19.08 -2.32 3.49
C ILE A 40 17.68 -2.04 2.91
N GLY A 41 16.85 -1.25 3.59
CA GLY A 41 15.57 -0.73 3.06
C GLY A 41 14.37 -0.88 4.00
N CYS A 42 13.19 -0.49 3.49
CA CYS A 42 11.89 -0.67 4.14
C CYS A 42 11.10 -1.69 3.32
N TYR A 43 10.66 -2.79 3.93
CA TYR A 43 9.87 -3.79 3.22
C TYR A 43 9.06 -4.69 4.16
N SER A 44 7.99 -5.25 3.60
CA SER A 44 7.19 -6.32 4.18
C SER A 44 6.65 -7.25 3.09
N ALA A 45 6.38 -8.50 3.45
CA ALA A 45 5.68 -9.42 2.57
C ALA A 45 4.19 -9.03 2.45
N LEU A 46 3.59 -9.33 1.30
CA LEU A 46 2.17 -9.09 1.06
C LEU A 46 1.31 -10.15 1.77
N GLY A 47 0.50 -9.71 2.73
CA GLY A 47 -0.44 -10.58 3.43
C GLY A 47 0.25 -11.60 4.34
N ARG A 48 -0.51 -12.65 4.67
CA ARG A 48 -0.06 -13.74 5.53
C ARG A 48 0.73 -14.77 4.73
N THR A 49 2.03 -14.87 5.01
CA THR A 49 2.90 -15.91 4.41
C THR A 49 2.94 -17.22 5.23
N GLY A 50 2.43 -17.19 6.46
CA GLY A 50 2.51 -18.30 7.41
C GLY A 50 3.77 -18.22 8.30
N GLY A 51 3.63 -18.59 9.57
CA GLY A 51 4.71 -18.46 10.56
C GLY A 51 5.04 -17.01 10.93
N VAL A 52 6.27 -16.78 11.42
CA VAL A 52 6.82 -15.44 11.65
C VAL A 52 7.24 -14.86 10.30
N GLN A 53 6.80 -13.64 10.00
CA GLN A 53 7.23 -12.92 8.81
C GLN A 53 8.05 -11.68 9.18
N PRO A 54 9.15 -11.42 8.45
CA PRO A 54 9.99 -10.27 8.68
C PRO A 54 9.29 -9.00 8.20
N LEU A 55 9.34 -7.96 9.03
CA LEU A 55 9.05 -6.59 8.66
C LEU A 55 10.31 -5.76 8.92
N SER A 56 10.82 -5.12 7.87
CA SER A 56 12.08 -4.37 7.93
C SER A 56 11.79 -2.88 7.93
N LEU A 57 12.26 -2.21 8.99
CA LEU A 57 12.27 -0.75 9.12
C LEU A 57 13.70 -0.32 9.43
N GLY A 58 14.56 -0.32 8.41
CA GLY A 58 15.95 0.07 8.59
C GLY A 58 16.22 1.57 8.66
N PRO A 59 17.49 2.02 8.69
CA PRO A 59 17.87 3.42 8.64
C PRO A 59 17.16 4.11 7.50
N ARG A 60 16.50 5.23 7.84
CA ARG A 60 15.63 6.06 6.99
C ARG A 60 14.18 5.59 6.85
N CYS A 61 13.80 4.48 7.48
CA CYS A 61 12.42 4.01 7.54
C CYS A 61 11.66 4.45 8.81
N GLU A 62 12.24 5.33 9.64
CA GLU A 62 11.73 5.68 10.97
C GLU A 62 10.49 6.58 10.94
N ARG A 63 9.98 6.91 9.75
CA ARG A 63 8.77 7.71 9.58
C ARG A 63 7.54 6.86 9.85
N VAL A 64 6.58 7.42 10.58
CA VAL A 64 5.28 6.78 10.85
C VAL A 64 4.61 6.33 9.55
N GLY A 65 4.61 7.18 8.51
CA GLY A 65 4.02 6.83 7.21
C GLY A 65 4.68 5.60 6.57
N THR A 66 6.00 5.45 6.68
CA THR A 66 6.73 4.28 6.17
C THR A 66 6.36 3.03 6.96
N ALA A 67 6.35 3.09 8.29
CA ALA A 67 5.94 1.95 9.11
C ALA A 67 4.50 1.51 8.80
N VAL A 68 3.58 2.46 8.64
CA VAL A 68 2.19 2.18 8.26
C VAL A 68 2.09 1.59 6.85
N HIS A 69 2.91 2.04 5.90
CA HIS A 69 2.98 1.46 4.55
C HIS A 69 3.37 -0.03 4.60
N GLU A 70 4.45 -0.37 5.32
CA GLU A 70 4.93 -1.75 5.43
C GLU A 70 3.98 -2.64 6.22
N ILE A 71 3.32 -2.11 7.25
CA ILE A 71 2.22 -2.79 7.94
C ILE A 71 1.05 -2.99 6.99
N GLY A 72 0.72 -2.00 6.15
CA GLY A 72 -0.29 -2.12 5.11
C GLY A 72 -0.03 -3.30 4.17
N HIS A 73 1.23 -3.47 3.73
CA HIS A 73 1.66 -4.65 2.99
C HIS A 73 1.51 -5.94 3.79
N ALA A 74 1.88 -5.96 5.07
CA ALA A 74 1.71 -7.14 5.93
C ALA A 74 0.23 -7.53 6.05
N LEU A 75 -0.67 -6.54 6.19
CA LEU A 75 -2.12 -6.72 6.14
C LEU A 75 -2.63 -7.12 4.76
N GLY A 76 -1.79 -7.01 3.74
CA GLY A 76 -2.01 -7.44 2.36
C GLY A 76 -2.64 -6.38 1.45
N PHE A 77 -2.45 -5.10 1.77
CA PHE A 77 -2.76 -4.03 0.84
C PHE A 77 -1.67 -3.92 -0.22
N PHE A 78 -2.10 -3.86 -1.48
CA PHE A 78 -1.24 -3.53 -2.61
C PHE A 78 -1.11 -2.01 -2.76
N HIS A 79 -0.16 -1.57 -3.59
CA HIS A 79 -0.07 -0.16 -3.93
C HIS A 79 -1.31 0.34 -4.65
N THR A 80 -1.73 1.57 -4.31
CA THR A 80 -2.94 2.18 -4.87
C THR A 80 -2.82 2.38 -6.38
N HIS A 81 -1.63 2.72 -6.90
CA HIS A 81 -1.38 2.87 -8.34
C HIS A 81 -1.39 1.56 -9.13
N SER A 82 -1.42 0.42 -8.43
CA SER A 82 -1.53 -0.92 -9.02
C SER A 82 -2.98 -1.42 -9.08
N ARG A 83 -3.98 -0.62 -8.69
CA ARG A 83 -5.39 -0.99 -8.84
C ARG A 83 -5.75 -1.29 -10.30
N HIS A 84 -6.70 -2.20 -10.50
CA HIS A 84 -7.21 -2.57 -11.83
C HIS A 84 -7.82 -1.37 -12.59
N ASP A 85 -8.43 -0.43 -11.86
CA ASP A 85 -9.14 0.75 -12.37
C ASP A 85 -8.27 2.02 -12.42
N ARG A 86 -6.96 1.93 -12.12
CA ARG A 86 -6.09 3.10 -11.95
C ARG A 86 -6.00 4.02 -13.18
N ASP A 87 -6.15 3.49 -14.40
CA ASP A 87 -6.05 4.27 -15.64
C ASP A 87 -7.19 5.29 -15.80
N SER A 88 -8.27 5.17 -15.02
CA SER A 88 -9.35 6.17 -14.95
C SER A 88 -8.98 7.38 -14.07
N PHE A 89 -7.88 7.30 -13.32
CA PHE A 89 -7.51 8.26 -12.27
C PHE A 89 -6.11 8.84 -12.44
N ILE A 90 -5.16 8.06 -12.96
CA ILE A 90 -3.77 8.47 -13.20
C ILE A 90 -3.31 8.03 -14.58
N ALA A 91 -2.44 8.83 -15.19
CA ALA A 91 -1.71 8.46 -16.40
C ALA A 91 -0.32 7.96 -16.01
N VAL A 92 0.09 6.83 -16.57
CA VAL A 92 1.45 6.32 -16.49
C VAL A 92 2.12 6.60 -17.83
N HIS A 93 3.26 7.29 -17.81
CA HIS A 93 4.03 7.65 -19.00
C HIS A 93 5.30 6.78 -19.08
N PRO A 94 5.27 5.64 -19.80
CA PRO A 94 6.37 4.66 -19.83
C PRO A 94 7.73 5.26 -20.23
N ASP A 95 7.71 6.29 -21.06
CA ASP A 95 8.92 6.97 -21.56
C ASP A 95 9.71 7.69 -20.46
N ASN A 96 9.09 7.95 -19.30
CA ASN A 96 9.72 8.60 -18.16
C ASN A 96 10.36 7.59 -17.18
N PHE A 97 10.31 6.29 -17.47
CA PHE A 97 10.85 5.25 -16.59
C PHE A 97 12.28 4.88 -16.99
N GLN A 98 13.11 4.63 -15.97
CA GLN A 98 14.36 3.90 -16.17
C GLN A 98 14.06 2.44 -16.55
N ASP A 99 14.95 1.84 -17.34
CA ASP A 99 14.80 0.44 -17.78
C ASP A 99 14.54 -0.50 -16.59
N GLY A 100 13.53 -1.35 -16.73
CA GLY A 100 13.12 -2.33 -15.71
C GLY A 100 12.12 -1.82 -14.65
N TRP A 101 11.93 -0.51 -14.50
CA TRP A 101 11.06 0.06 -13.46
C TRP A 101 9.58 0.02 -13.79
N LEU A 102 9.22 -0.06 -15.07
CA LEU A 102 7.82 -0.10 -15.51
C LEU A 102 7.04 -1.28 -14.90
N SER A 103 7.74 -2.39 -14.59
CA SER A 103 7.17 -3.56 -13.93
C SER A 103 6.54 -3.25 -12.56
N GLN A 104 7.04 -2.23 -11.84
CA GLN A 104 6.53 -1.79 -10.53
C GLN A 104 5.16 -1.09 -10.62
N PHE A 105 4.72 -0.76 -11.83
CA PHE A 105 3.45 -0.08 -12.12
C PHE A 105 2.45 -1.01 -12.81
N THR A 106 2.74 -2.32 -12.78
CA THR A 106 1.84 -3.35 -13.30
C THR A 106 0.53 -3.35 -12.51
N LYS A 107 -0.59 -3.31 -13.24
CA LYS A 107 -1.92 -3.39 -12.65
C LYS A 107 -2.19 -4.81 -12.13
N ILE A 108 -2.87 -4.87 -11.00
CA ILE A 108 -3.33 -6.10 -10.38
C ILE A 108 -4.79 -6.28 -10.75
N SER A 109 -5.17 -7.50 -11.13
CA SER A 109 -6.55 -7.80 -11.53
C SER A 109 -7.53 -7.66 -10.37
N GLU A 110 -8.80 -7.39 -10.69
CA GLU A 110 -9.87 -7.23 -9.69
C GLU A 110 -10.05 -8.47 -8.80
N GLY A 111 -9.85 -9.67 -9.36
CA GLY A 111 -9.94 -10.93 -8.59
C GLY A 111 -8.83 -11.11 -7.54
N VAL A 112 -7.74 -10.35 -7.63
CA VAL A 112 -6.62 -10.36 -6.67
C VAL A 112 -6.64 -9.12 -5.78
N ASN A 113 -7.03 -7.97 -6.33
CA ASN A 113 -7.13 -6.70 -5.62
C ASN A 113 -8.53 -6.08 -5.86
N TYR A 114 -9.46 -6.45 -4.98
CA TYR A 114 -10.79 -5.89 -4.93
C TYR A 114 -10.76 -4.57 -4.14
N ASN A 115 -11.24 -3.49 -4.75
CA ASN A 115 -11.21 -2.15 -4.15
C ASN A 115 -12.35 -1.89 -3.16
N TYR A 116 -13.19 -2.89 -2.85
CA TYR A 116 -14.37 -2.77 -1.98
C TYR A 116 -15.36 -1.69 -2.41
N GLN A 117 -15.36 -1.32 -3.70
CA GLN A 117 -16.09 -0.19 -4.27
C GLN A 117 -15.71 1.16 -3.62
N LEU A 118 -14.52 1.25 -3.02
CA LEU A 118 -13.94 2.51 -2.59
C LEU A 118 -13.35 3.24 -3.80
N THR A 119 -13.56 4.56 -3.82
CA THR A 119 -12.97 5.44 -4.83
C THR A 119 -11.44 5.42 -4.76
N TYR A 120 -10.80 5.89 -5.82
CA TYR A 120 -9.35 6.04 -5.84
C TYR A 120 -8.92 7.15 -4.86
N ASP A 121 -7.96 6.84 -3.99
CA ASP A 121 -7.45 7.77 -2.98
C ASP A 121 -6.00 8.17 -3.32
N TYR A 122 -5.82 9.39 -3.80
CA TYR A 122 -4.51 9.97 -4.13
C TYR A 122 -3.65 10.21 -2.89
N GLY A 123 -4.26 10.40 -1.71
CA GLY A 123 -3.58 10.62 -0.43
C GLY A 123 -3.28 9.33 0.33
N SER A 124 -3.61 8.17 -0.25
CA SER A 124 -3.40 6.88 0.40
C SER A 124 -1.93 6.68 0.75
N VAL A 125 -1.64 6.21 1.97
CA VAL A 125 -0.30 5.81 2.40
C VAL A 125 0.30 4.72 1.49
N MET A 126 -0.54 3.96 0.77
CA MET A 126 -0.14 2.93 -0.20
C MET A 126 0.09 3.48 -1.61
N HIS A 127 -0.16 4.77 -1.87
CA HIS A 127 0.06 5.39 -3.17
C HIS A 127 1.50 5.89 -3.31
N TYR A 128 2.14 5.62 -4.45
CA TYR A 128 3.46 6.18 -4.74
C TYR A 128 3.38 7.68 -5.02
N GLY A 129 4.31 8.46 -4.48
CA GLY A 129 4.42 9.88 -4.82
C GLY A 129 4.69 10.08 -6.32
N ALA A 130 4.12 11.15 -6.90
CA ALA A 130 4.18 11.42 -8.34
C ALA A 130 5.61 11.59 -8.91
N LEU A 131 6.58 11.98 -8.07
CA LEU A 131 7.98 12.19 -8.46
C LEU A 131 8.90 10.99 -8.21
N ARG A 132 8.37 9.80 -7.90
CA ARG A 132 9.19 8.59 -7.67
C ARG A 132 10.04 8.14 -8.87
N LEU A 133 9.99 8.83 -10.02
CA LEU A 133 10.69 8.50 -11.26
C LEU A 133 11.86 9.42 -11.62
N ALA A 134 12.08 10.51 -10.88
CA ALA A 134 13.33 11.26 -11.01
C ALA A 134 14.35 10.64 -10.06
N SER A 135 15.13 9.68 -10.57
CA SER A 135 16.38 9.13 -10.02
C SER A 135 16.57 9.20 -8.50
N ILE A 136 16.68 8.03 -7.87
CA ILE A 136 17.07 7.78 -6.46
C ILE A 136 15.86 7.50 -5.56
N CYS A 137 15.66 6.23 -5.22
CA CYS A 137 15.32 5.90 -3.84
C CYS A 137 16.63 5.49 -3.18
N PRO A 138 16.90 6.05 -2.01
CA PRO A 138 16.52 5.20 -0.91
C PRO A 138 15.62 5.98 0.03
N SER A 139 14.33 5.62 0.02
CA SER A 139 13.40 5.72 1.14
C SER A 139 13.67 6.83 2.14
N SER A 140 13.75 8.09 1.68
CA SER A 140 13.74 9.28 2.52
C SER A 140 13.20 10.43 1.67
N ASP A 141 12.17 11.11 2.17
CA ASP A 141 11.51 12.31 1.59
C ASP A 141 10.47 11.97 0.51
N ILE A 142 9.17 12.26 0.65
CA ILE A 142 8.43 13.51 0.92
C ILE A 142 7.02 13.06 1.41
N ILE A 143 6.35 13.60 2.44
CA ILE A 143 5.57 14.85 2.51
C ILE A 143 5.53 15.31 3.99
N GLU A 144 6.08 16.49 4.27
CA GLU A 144 5.45 17.40 5.24
C GLU A 144 4.35 18.17 4.53
N GLY A 145 3.22 18.39 5.21
CA GLY A 145 2.23 19.40 4.84
C GLY A 145 0.88 18.87 4.39
N SER A 146 -0.01 18.63 5.35
CA SER A 146 -1.28 19.36 5.56
C SER A 146 -1.81 19.05 6.95
#